data_AF-A0A9R1IZL2-F1
#
_entry.id   AF-A0A9R1IZL2-F1
#
_cell.length_a   1.000
_cell.length_b   1.000
_cell.length_c   1.000
_cell.angle_alpha   90.00
_cell.angle_beta   90.00
_cell.angle_gamma   90.00
#
_symmetry.space_group_name_H-M   'P 1'
#
loop_
_entity.id
_entity.type
_entity.pdbx_description
1 polymer ?
#
loop_
_entity_poly.entity_id
_entity_poly.type
_entity_poly.pdbx_seq_one_letter_code
_entity_poly.pdbx_strand_id
1 'polypeptide(L)'
;MDTLPSLETLEIVCCGDLKEVFPLDPKRQQKREIIRFPKLRHIHLYQLSTLQGICGSRMSAPNLETVKVRGCWGLSRLPAVSGSARKRPKVDCEKDWWDNLKWDGLEAKHDPSLYEPRHSRYYKKAHLPRGTVLR
;
A
#
# COMPACT_ATOMS: atom_id res chain seq x y z
N MET A 1 5.29 11.79 14.44
CA MET A 1 5.62 13.09 13.82
C MET A 1 4.78 13.24 12.57
N ASP A 2 4.25 14.43 12.32
CA ASP A 2 3.51 14.71 11.09
C ASP A 2 4.50 15.01 9.97
N THR A 3 4.33 14.35 8.82
CA THR A 3 5.19 14.49 7.65
C THR A 3 4.34 14.89 6.47
N LEU A 4 4.80 15.89 5.71
CA LEU A 4 4.08 16.46 4.58
C LEU A 4 2.60 16.73 4.93
N PRO A 5 2.32 17.67 5.86
CA PRO A 5 0.99 17.85 6.46
C PRO A 5 -0.11 18.26 5.46
N SER A 6 0.28 18.63 4.24
CA SER A 6 -0.61 19.04 3.15
C SER A 6 -0.62 18.05 1.98
N LEU A 7 0.07 16.90 2.08
CA LEU A 7 0.05 15.89 1.02
C LEU A 7 -1.30 15.18 1.02
N GLU A 8 -2.04 15.30 -0.08
CA GLU A 8 -3.36 14.67 -0.26
C GLU A 8 -3.33 13.44 -1.16
N THR A 9 -2.47 13.46 -2.18
CA THR A 9 -2.33 12.38 -3.16
C THR A 9 -0.87 11.98 -3.31
N LEU A 10 -0.59 10.69 -3.21
CA LEU A 10 0.68 10.09 -3.57
C LEU A 10 0.49 9.27 -4.84
N GLU A 11 1.15 9.65 -5.93
CA GLU A 11 1.10 8.93 -7.20
C GLU A 11 2.49 8.68 -7.75
N ILE A 12 2.81 7.41 -8.02
CA ILE A 12 4.09 6.98 -8.60
C ILE A 12 3.83 5.88 -9.62
N VAL A 13 4.40 6.07 -10.82
CA VAL A 13 4.16 5.20 -11.98
C VAL A 13 5.48 4.85 -12.65
N CYS A 14 5.69 3.57 -12.93
CA CYS A 14 6.81 3.04 -13.72
C CYS A 14 8.22 3.38 -13.17
N CYS A 15 8.38 3.38 -11.85
CA CYS A 15 9.70 3.49 -11.21
C CYS A 15 10.21 2.11 -10.77
N GLY A 16 10.97 1.45 -11.64
CA GLY A 16 11.44 0.07 -11.45
C GLY A 16 12.52 -0.13 -10.38
N ASP A 17 13.24 0.92 -9.99
CA ASP A 17 14.32 0.85 -8.97
C ASP A 17 13.91 1.45 -7.62
N LEU A 18 12.69 1.98 -7.52
CA LEU A 18 12.22 2.63 -6.29
C LEU A 18 11.99 1.57 -5.21
N LYS A 19 12.71 1.68 -4.08
CA LYS A 19 12.59 0.75 -2.94
C LYS A 19 11.67 1.29 -1.84
N GLU A 20 11.74 2.58 -1.56
CA GLU A 20 10.94 3.29 -0.56
C GLU A 20 10.56 4.69 -1.07
N VAL A 21 9.34 5.16 -0.77
CA VAL A 21 8.89 6.51 -1.16
C VAL A 21 9.39 7.56 -0.17
N PHE A 22 9.23 7.28 1.13
CA PHE A 22 9.65 8.16 2.21
C PHE A 22 10.71 7.47 3.06
N PRO A 23 12.00 7.55 2.65
CA PRO A 23 13.08 6.94 3.41
C PRO A 23 13.23 7.63 4.77
N LEU A 24 13.56 6.84 5.80
CA LEU A 24 13.88 7.36 7.14
C LEU A 24 15.31 7.02 7.53
N ASP A 25 15.93 7.92 8.29
CA ASP A 25 17.24 7.70 8.89
C ASP A 25 17.23 6.41 9.74
N PRO A 26 18.24 5.52 9.63
CA PRO A 26 18.31 4.26 10.37
C PRO A 26 18.13 4.40 11.88
N LYS A 27 18.60 5.50 12.49
CA LYS A 27 18.43 5.77 13.94
C LYS A 27 16.97 5.96 14.32
N ARG A 28 16.17 6.51 13.41
CA ARG A 28 14.72 6.71 13.58
C ARG A 28 13.93 5.43 13.33
N GLN A 29 14.41 4.58 12.42
CA GLN A 29 13.82 3.26 12.17
C GLN A 29 13.89 2.36 13.42
N GLN A 30 15.01 2.39 14.15
CA GLN A 30 15.19 1.64 15.41
C GLN A 30 14.17 2.04 16.49
N LYS A 31 13.77 3.32 16.52
CA LYS A 31 12.77 3.83 17.46
C LYS A 31 11.33 3.46 17.08
N ARG A 32 11.10 2.78 15.94
CA ARG A 32 9.77 2.38 15.43
C ARG A 32 8.77 3.54 15.43
N GLU A 33 9.23 4.73 15.08
CA GLU A 33 8.39 5.93 15.07
C GLU A 33 7.25 5.81 14.05
N ILE A 34 6.04 6.18 14.45
CA ILE A 34 4.90 6.28 13.52
C ILE A 34 4.96 7.63 12.79
N ILE A 35 5.06 7.55 11.47
CA ILE A 35 5.05 8.71 10.58
C ILE A 35 3.63 8.95 10.10
N ARG A 36 3.10 10.14 10.39
CA ARG A 36 1.68 10.47 10.14
C ARG A 36 1.56 11.36 8.93
N PHE A 37 0.64 11.02 8.04
CA PHE A 37 0.24 11.79 6.89
C PHE A 37 -1.22 12.21 7.07
N PRO A 38 -1.47 13.33 7.77
CA PRO A 38 -2.79 13.66 8.27
C PRO A 38 -3.80 13.98 7.16
N LYS A 39 -3.36 14.50 6.01
CA LYS A 39 -4.25 14.86 4.89
C LYS A 39 -4.20 13.90 3.71
N LEU A 40 -3.44 12.81 3.79
CA LEU A 40 -3.32 11.88 2.67
C LEU A 40 -4.62 11.08 2.49
N ARG A 41 -5.22 11.23 1.31
CA ARG A 41 -6.52 10.64 0.92
C ARG A 41 -6.36 9.59 -0.17
N HIS A 42 -5.38 9.75 -1.06
CA HIS A 42 -5.22 8.89 -2.23
C HIS A 42 -3.78 8.36 -2.37
N ILE A 43 -3.63 7.05 -2.57
CA ILE A 43 -2.36 6.41 -2.88
C ILE A 43 -2.51 5.62 -4.19
N HIS A 44 -1.69 5.95 -5.18
CA HIS A 44 -1.68 5.36 -6.52
C HIS A 44 -0.27 4.88 -6.86
N LEU A 45 -0.07 3.57 -6.93
CA LEU A 45 1.23 2.95 -7.14
C LEU A 45 1.14 1.95 -8.30
N TYR A 46 1.92 2.20 -9.35
CA TYR A 46 1.85 1.42 -10.58
C TYR A 46 3.23 1.03 -11.09
N GLN A 47 3.43 -0.28 -11.35
CA GLN A 47 4.65 -0.83 -11.95
C GLN A 47 5.92 -0.45 -11.16
N LEU A 48 5.89 -0.70 -9.84
CA LEU A 48 7.00 -0.45 -8.92
C LEU A 48 7.51 -1.80 -8.39
N SER A 49 8.16 -2.57 -9.26
CA SER A 49 8.53 -3.97 -9.01
C SER A 49 9.43 -4.15 -7.79
N THR A 50 10.31 -3.19 -7.50
CA THR A 50 11.23 -3.24 -6.36
C THR A 50 10.72 -2.53 -5.10
N LEU A 51 9.53 -1.93 -5.13
CA LEU A 51 9.03 -1.17 -3.99
C LEU A 51 8.75 -2.13 -2.83
N GLN A 52 9.38 -1.91 -1.67
CA GLN A 52 9.25 -2.77 -0.49
C GLN A 52 8.32 -2.16 0.57
N GLY A 53 8.32 -0.83 0.66
CA GLY A 53 7.52 -0.07 1.61
C GLY A 53 7.24 1.34 1.12
N ILE A 54 6.15 1.94 1.59
CA ILE A 54 5.86 3.35 1.31
C ILE A 54 6.75 4.25 2.18
N CYS A 55 6.98 3.85 3.43
CA CYS A 55 7.72 4.64 4.41
C CYS A 55 8.74 3.73 5.09
N GLY A 56 9.93 4.26 5.39
CA GLY A 56 10.99 3.55 6.12
C GLY A 56 10.64 3.20 7.58
N SER A 57 9.43 3.56 8.03
CA SER A 57 8.86 3.10 9.30
C SER A 57 7.34 2.91 9.18
N ARG A 58 6.67 2.61 10.30
CA ARG A 58 5.22 2.48 10.33
C ARG A 58 4.57 3.80 9.91
N MET A 59 3.69 3.73 8.92
CA MET A 59 2.97 4.88 8.38
C MET A 59 1.54 4.90 8.93
N SER A 60 1.00 6.09 9.21
CA SER A 60 -0.41 6.29 9.52
C SER A 60 -1.01 7.34 8.58
N ALA A 61 -2.12 7.00 7.94
CA ALA A 61 -2.91 7.86 7.06
C ALA A 61 -4.38 7.78 7.51
N PRO A 62 -4.78 8.54 8.56
CA PRO A 62 -6.10 8.39 9.17
C PRO A 62 -7.26 8.78 8.23
N ASN A 63 -7.01 9.64 7.24
CA ASN A 63 -8.01 10.13 6.29
C ASN A 63 -7.90 9.47 4.90
N LEU A 64 -7.28 8.29 4.83
CA LEU A 64 -7.11 7.57 3.58
C LEU A 64 -8.48 7.12 3.03
N GLU A 65 -8.73 7.37 1.76
CA GLU A 65 -9.99 7.06 1.08
C GLU A 65 -9.82 6.01 -0.01
N THR A 66 -8.73 6.10 -0.79
CA THR A 66 -8.49 5.18 -1.90
C THR A 66 -7.03 4.77 -1.99
N VAL A 67 -6.82 3.49 -2.28
CA VAL A 67 -5.53 2.91 -2.62
C VAL A 67 -5.69 2.18 -3.95
N LYS A 68 -4.80 2.45 -4.90
CA LYS A 68 -4.69 1.69 -6.15
C LYS A 68 -3.25 1.21 -6.26
N VAL A 69 -3.08 -0.10 -6.28
CA VAL A 69 -1.76 -0.73 -6.38
C VAL A 69 -1.81 -1.71 -7.53
N ARG A 70 -0.86 -1.61 -8.46
CA ARG A 70 -0.66 -2.60 -9.54
C ARG A 70 0.81 -2.84 -9.84
N GLY A 71 1.18 -4.09 -10.04
CA GLY A 71 2.56 -4.48 -10.37
C GLY A 71 3.59 -4.07 -9.31
N CYS A 72 3.18 -3.91 -8.04
CA CYS A 72 4.03 -3.55 -6.91
C CYS A 72 4.20 -4.75 -5.96
N TRP A 73 4.73 -5.85 -6.49
CA TRP A 73 4.73 -7.16 -5.82
C TRP A 73 5.59 -7.23 -4.55
N GLY A 74 6.61 -6.37 -4.44
CA GLY A 74 7.44 -6.27 -3.23
C GLY A 74 6.78 -5.51 -2.08
N LEU A 75 5.70 -4.74 -2.35
CA LEU A 75 5.12 -3.84 -1.36
C LEU A 75 4.41 -4.68 -0.29
N SER A 76 4.95 -4.67 0.92
CA SER A 76 4.54 -5.62 1.95
C SER A 76 3.54 -5.09 2.98
N ARG A 77 3.28 -3.77 3.00
CA ARG A 77 2.46 -3.10 4.03
C ARG A 77 1.72 -1.90 3.48
N LEU A 78 0.54 -1.64 4.06
CA LEU A 78 -0.23 -0.40 3.86
C LEU A 78 -0.16 0.48 5.12
N PRO A 79 -0.64 1.74 5.06
CA PRO A 79 -0.69 2.60 6.24
C PRO A 79 -1.66 2.07 7.32
N ALA A 80 -1.46 2.45 8.57
CA ALA A 80 -2.52 2.38 9.58
C ALA A 80 -3.57 3.47 9.29
N VAL A 81 -4.85 3.12 9.36
CA VAL A 81 -5.97 4.01 8.99
C VAL A 81 -6.87 4.31 10.19
N SER A 82 -7.79 5.26 10.04
CA SER A 82 -8.81 5.45 11.07
C SER A 82 -9.72 4.23 11.11
N GLY A 83 -9.85 3.60 12.28
CA GLY A 83 -10.68 2.41 12.50
C GLY A 83 -12.19 2.67 12.43
N SER A 84 -12.64 3.74 11.76
CA SER A 84 -14.06 4.04 11.63
C SER A 84 -14.70 3.11 10.62
N ALA A 85 -15.56 2.21 11.09
CA ALA A 85 -16.29 1.25 10.26
C ALA A 85 -17.16 1.91 9.16
N ARG A 86 -17.46 3.21 9.25
CA ARG A 86 -18.34 3.92 8.33
C ARG A 86 -17.67 4.39 7.04
N LYS A 87 -16.33 4.48 6.99
CA LYS A 87 -15.57 4.97 5.84
C LYS A 87 -14.24 4.22 5.74
N ARG A 88 -14.28 2.98 5.25
CA ARG A 88 -13.07 2.20 4.99
C ARG A 88 -12.45 2.62 3.66
N PRO A 89 -11.11 2.68 3.54
CA PRO A 89 -10.48 3.00 2.28
C PRO A 89 -10.71 1.88 1.26
N LYS A 90 -11.05 2.25 0.03
CA LYS A 90 -11.22 1.31 -1.08
C LYS A 90 -9.86 0.97 -1.68
N VAL A 91 -9.57 -0.31 -1.83
CA VAL A 91 -8.26 -0.79 -2.34
C VAL A 91 -8.43 -1.52 -3.66
N ASP A 92 -8.13 -0.90 -4.79
CA ASP A 92 -8.03 -1.59 -6.08
C ASP A 92 -6.65 -2.23 -6.21
N CYS A 93 -6.60 -3.57 -6.22
CA CYS A 93 -5.34 -4.30 -6.16
C CYS A 93 -5.40 -5.72 -6.76
N GLU A 94 -4.25 -6.34 -6.94
CA GLU A 94 -4.15 -7.78 -7.19
C GLU A 94 -4.46 -8.58 -5.91
N LYS A 95 -5.17 -9.70 -6.05
CA LYS A 95 -5.54 -10.56 -4.90
C LYS A 95 -4.31 -11.19 -4.25
N ASP A 96 -3.41 -11.73 -5.06
CA ASP A 96 -2.22 -12.42 -4.55
C ASP A 96 -1.32 -11.44 -3.79
N TRP A 97 -1.23 -10.19 -4.25
CA TRP A 97 -0.55 -9.14 -3.50
C TRP A 97 -1.25 -8.85 -2.16
N TRP A 98 -2.57 -8.66 -2.18
CA TRP A 98 -3.35 -8.37 -0.98
C TRP A 98 -3.21 -9.45 0.09
N ASP A 99 -3.29 -10.73 -0.32
CA ASP A 99 -3.20 -11.89 0.57
C ASP A 99 -1.81 -12.03 1.22
N ASN A 100 -0.77 -11.43 0.63
CA ASN A 100 0.62 -11.46 1.14
C ASN A 100 1.00 -10.22 1.97
N LEU A 101 0.08 -9.26 2.18
CA LEU A 101 0.34 -8.10 3.03
C LEU A 101 0.55 -8.50 4.49
N LYS A 102 1.48 -7.81 5.15
CA LYS A 102 1.79 -7.98 6.57
C LYS A 102 0.97 -7.00 7.40
N TRP A 103 0.28 -7.52 8.41
CA TRP A 103 -0.63 -6.75 9.27
C TRP A 103 -0.17 -6.81 10.73
N ASP A 104 -0.30 -5.70 11.46
CA ASP A 104 0.07 -5.63 12.87
C ASP A 104 -1.14 -5.87 13.80
N GLY A 105 -2.34 -6.00 13.24
CA GLY A 105 -3.59 -6.30 13.94
C GLY A 105 -4.46 -5.08 14.22
N LEU A 106 -5.67 -5.33 14.73
CA LEU A 106 -6.70 -4.32 14.92
C LEU A 106 -6.33 -3.28 15.98
N GLU A 107 -5.64 -3.69 17.06
CA GLU A 107 -5.13 -2.80 18.12
C GLU A 107 -4.16 -1.74 17.57
N ALA A 108 -3.41 -2.09 16.54
CA ALA A 108 -2.50 -1.17 15.84
C ALA A 108 -3.21 -0.29 14.80
N LYS A 109 -4.53 -0.44 14.63
CA LYS A 109 -5.32 0.14 13.53
C LYS A 109 -4.74 -0.21 12.14
N HIS A 110 -4.13 -1.38 12.05
CA HIS A 110 -3.43 -1.87 10.86
C HIS A 110 -3.82 -3.34 10.62
N ASP A 111 -5.05 -3.50 10.11
CA ASP A 111 -5.71 -4.77 9.90
C ASP A 111 -6.49 -4.78 8.58
N PRO A 112 -6.58 -5.91 7.85
CA PRO A 112 -7.31 -6.00 6.59
C PRO A 112 -8.78 -5.59 6.70
N SER A 113 -9.43 -5.84 7.85
CA SER A 113 -10.85 -5.52 8.06
C SER A 113 -11.14 -4.02 8.05
N LEU A 114 -10.11 -3.18 8.18
CA LEU A 114 -10.23 -1.72 8.10
C LEU A 114 -10.28 -1.20 6.66
N TYR A 115 -10.15 -2.08 5.68
CA TYR A 115 -10.11 -1.77 4.26
C TYR A 115 -11.22 -2.47 3.49
N GLU A 116 -11.53 -1.93 2.31
CA GLU A 116 -12.45 -2.53 1.35
C GLU A 116 -11.69 -2.90 0.07
N PRO A 117 -11.07 -4.09 0.00
CA PRO A 117 -10.36 -4.52 -1.20
C PRO A 117 -11.32 -4.84 -2.34
N ARG A 118 -10.95 -4.39 -3.54
CA ARG A 118 -11.60 -4.70 -4.81
C ARG A 118 -10.53 -5.31 -5.70
N HIS A 119 -10.54 -6.63 -5.79
CA HIS A 119 -9.56 -7.34 -6.58
C HIS A 119 -9.83 -7.18 -8.06
N SER A 120 -8.81 -6.78 -8.81
CA SER A 120 -8.96 -6.66 -10.25
C SER A 120 -9.14 -8.00 -10.92
N ARG A 121 -10.07 -8.08 -11.87
CA ARG A 121 -10.19 -9.25 -12.74
C ARG A 121 -9.05 -9.37 -13.75
N TYR A 122 -8.28 -8.29 -13.95
CA TYR A 122 -7.28 -8.22 -15.01
C TYR A 122 -5.99 -8.99 -14.69
N TYR A 123 -5.56 -9.09 -13.42
CA TYR A 123 -4.28 -9.75 -13.11
C TYR A 123 -4.31 -11.26 -13.39
N LYS A 124 -5.47 -11.93 -13.22
CA LYS A 124 -5.63 -13.35 -13.60
C LYS A 124 -5.44 -13.59 -15.10
N LYS A 125 -5.71 -12.62 -15.97
CA LYS A 125 -5.47 -12.77 -17.42
C LYS A 125 -3.98 -12.77 -17.78
N ALA A 126 -3.14 -12.16 -16.95
CA ALA A 126 -1.68 -12.15 -17.15
C ALA A 126 -1.02 -13.45 -16.65
N HIS A 127 -1.64 -14.16 -15.69
CA HIS A 127 -1.16 -15.43 -15.12
C HIS A 127 -1.80 -16.68 -15.73
N LEU A 128 -2.80 -16.54 -16.60
CA LEU A 128 -3.21 -17.66 -17.45
C LEU A 128 -2.04 -17.95 -18.41
N PRO A 129 -1.47 -19.16 -18.44
CA PRO A 129 -0.56 -19.51 -19.51
C PRO A 129 -1.30 -19.22 -20.81
N ARG A 130 -0.70 -18.42 -21.69
CA ARG A 130 -1.13 -18.34 -23.08
C ARG A 130 -1.12 -19.77 -23.58
N GLY A 131 -2.28 -20.39 -23.66
CA GLY A 131 -2.40 -21.83 -23.90
C GLY A 131 -1.60 -22.18 -25.14
N THR A 132 -0.58 -23.00 -25.00
CA THR A 132 -0.05 -23.76 -26.13
C THR A 132 -1.12 -24.79 -26.46
N VAL A 133 -1.96 -24.48 -27.44
CA VAL A 133 -2.68 -25.51 -28.18
C VAL A 133 -1.63 -26.17 -29.06
N LEU A 134 -1.03 -27.26 -28.58
CA LEU A 134 -0.29 -28.16 -29.46
C LEU A 134 -1.32 -29.01 -30.20
N ARG A 135 -1.18 -29.00 -31.54
CA ARG A 135 -1.98 -29.76 -32.51
C ARG A 135 -1.82 -31.26 -32.33
#